data_AF-Q2GS11-F1
#
_entry.id   AF-Q2GS11-F1
#
_cell.length_a   1.000
_cell.length_b   1.000
_cell.length_c   1.000
_cell.angle_alpha   90.00
_cell.angle_beta   90.00
_cell.angle_gamma   90.00
#
_symmetry.space_group_name_H-M   'P 1'
#
loop_
_entity.id
_entity.type
_entity.pdbx_description
1 polymer ?
#
loop_
_entity_poly.entity_id
_entity_poly.type
_entity_poly.pdbx_seq_one_letter_code
_entity_poly.pdbx_strand_id
1 'polypeptide(L)'
;MTLPARQSSPLTSGWRVSSSSTPWARFMSRASKTRNETHRICDVLGLESLVDEIAHKIVSESGMDPTSSSILGPFWSPNAPFRAHGDVIFQDGVPAGGRVTKMHGVIRDITTGQPIPNAVFDIWQASSNGKYDFQDPDNQSPNNLRGKFRADANGRYWFYCLHPTAYSLPRDGPSWQLLTMMDRHPMRPAHIHIMVTHQDFQGCTTQLYPSDDPWIKSDTVFAVKDDLVVEFKPLKDDPKATLGARVQCQPRAQGLQGPPLGDEGVTARGVTMGKVKGCVSLLYIYRPMYIPYFGHGLDAVGKGFVIQRTSDHIIWTCMRIDERASTHLRCHMSRLCYAFLTL
;
A
#
# COMPACT_ATOMS: atom_id res chain seq x y z
N MET A 1 -38.01 15.50 3.13
CA MET A 1 -37.24 16.76 3.12
C MET A 1 -35.77 16.44 2.98
N THR A 2 -35.25 16.59 1.78
CA THR A 2 -33.85 16.36 1.40
C THR A 2 -33.03 17.62 1.74
N LEU A 3 -32.01 17.49 2.58
CA LEU A 3 -31.06 18.57 2.86
C LEU A 3 -30.06 18.68 1.69
N PRO A 4 -29.84 19.89 1.12
CA PRO A 4 -28.85 20.06 0.05
C PRO A 4 -27.43 20.08 0.60
N ALA A 5 -26.51 19.41 -0.09
CA ALA A 5 -25.07 19.43 0.20
C ALA A 5 -24.49 20.85 0.01
N ARG A 6 -23.95 21.44 1.08
CA ARG A 6 -23.16 22.68 1.01
C ARG A 6 -21.77 22.38 0.45
N GLN A 7 -21.44 22.89 -0.74
CA GLN A 7 -20.06 23.09 -1.18
C GLN A 7 -19.51 24.36 -0.53
N SER A 8 -18.34 24.29 0.12
CA SER A 8 -17.67 25.42 0.75
C SER A 8 -16.63 26.05 -0.19
N SER A 9 -16.76 27.34 -0.52
CA SER A 9 -15.79 28.10 -1.33
C SER A 9 -14.47 28.35 -0.59
N PRO A 10 -13.30 28.30 -1.27
CA PRO A 10 -12.02 28.71 -0.67
C PRO A 10 -11.91 30.24 -0.55
N LEU A 11 -11.51 30.73 0.63
CA LEU A 11 -11.15 32.12 0.89
C LEU A 11 -9.99 32.55 -0.04
N THR A 12 -10.20 33.60 -0.83
CA THR A 12 -9.28 34.06 -1.88
C THR A 12 -8.07 34.87 -1.38
N SER A 13 -7.88 35.05 -0.07
CA SER A 13 -6.81 35.90 0.48
C SER A 13 -5.55 35.16 0.96
N GLY A 14 -5.44 33.83 0.78
CA GLY A 14 -4.30 33.06 1.31
C GLY A 14 -3.29 32.50 0.29
N TRP A 15 -3.67 32.26 -0.97
CA TRP A 15 -2.81 31.46 -1.87
C TRP A 15 -2.98 31.87 -3.34
N ARG A 16 -2.25 32.91 -3.78
CA ARG A 16 -1.86 33.04 -5.18
C ARG A 16 -0.52 32.34 -5.36
N VAL A 17 -0.53 31.09 -5.83
CA VAL A 17 0.69 30.44 -6.34
C VAL A 17 0.69 30.60 -7.86
N SER A 18 1.59 31.46 -8.34
CA SER A 18 1.89 31.69 -9.76
C SER A 18 2.28 30.37 -10.48
N SER A 19 1.75 30.19 -11.69
CA SER A 19 1.90 28.99 -12.53
C SER A 19 3.27 28.86 -13.23
N SER A 20 4.25 29.71 -12.93
CA SER A 20 5.63 29.59 -13.44
C SER A 20 6.68 29.41 -12.34
N SER A 21 6.27 29.35 -11.07
CA SER A 21 7.16 29.25 -9.90
C SER A 21 6.55 28.40 -8.78
N THR A 22 5.96 27.27 -9.13
CA THR A 22 5.20 26.45 -8.18
C THR A 22 6.15 25.70 -7.24
N PRO A 23 5.99 25.79 -5.91
CA PRO A 23 6.65 24.88 -4.96
C PRO A 23 6.50 23.42 -5.38
N TRP A 24 5.37 23.08 -6.02
CA TRP A 24 5.07 21.77 -6.58
C TRP A 24 6.06 21.25 -7.64
N ALA A 25 6.61 22.12 -8.50
CA ALA A 25 7.61 21.71 -9.48
C ALA A 25 8.96 21.38 -8.80
N ARG A 26 9.34 22.16 -7.79
CA ARG A 26 10.49 21.88 -6.89
C ARG A 26 10.24 20.68 -5.96
N PHE A 27 8.99 20.39 -5.67
CA PHE A 27 8.51 19.31 -4.82
C PHE A 27 8.56 17.98 -5.59
N MET A 28 8.20 17.95 -6.88
CA MET A 28 8.39 16.78 -7.74
C MET A 28 9.85 16.60 -8.21
N SER A 29 10.66 17.67 -8.22
CA SER A 29 12.06 17.61 -8.70
C SER A 29 13.06 16.91 -7.77
N ARG A 30 12.62 16.36 -6.62
CA ARG A 30 13.46 15.55 -5.73
C ARG A 30 13.41 14.05 -6.04
N ALA A 31 12.84 13.68 -7.18
CA ALA A 31 12.90 12.30 -7.66
C ALA A 31 14.33 11.95 -8.09
N SER A 32 14.84 10.81 -7.62
CA SER A 32 16.09 10.19 -8.06
C SER A 32 15.83 8.72 -8.40
N LYS A 33 16.85 7.98 -8.88
CA LYS A 33 16.72 6.54 -9.16
C LYS A 33 16.26 5.73 -7.93
N THR A 34 16.53 6.21 -6.71
CA THR A 34 16.20 5.51 -5.46
C THR A 34 15.15 6.24 -4.61
N ARG A 35 14.63 7.37 -5.09
CA ARG A 35 13.66 8.20 -4.36
C ARG A 35 12.57 8.69 -5.30
N ASN A 36 11.32 8.30 -5.04
CA ASN A 36 10.16 8.80 -5.78
C ASN A 36 9.16 9.45 -4.80
N GLU A 37 9.23 10.77 -4.67
CA GLU A 37 8.34 11.54 -3.77
C GLU A 37 6.89 11.54 -4.26
N THR A 38 6.65 11.47 -5.57
CA THR A 38 5.29 11.43 -6.11
C THR A 38 4.58 10.15 -5.69
N HIS A 39 5.23 9.00 -5.87
CA HIS A 39 4.69 7.72 -5.38
C HIS A 39 4.46 7.78 -3.87
N ARG A 40 5.45 8.21 -3.10
CA ARG A 40 5.31 8.28 -1.63
C ARG A 40 4.17 9.19 -1.16
N ILE A 41 3.87 10.27 -1.89
CA ILE A 41 2.72 11.12 -1.58
C ILE A 41 1.40 10.41 -1.86
N CYS A 42 1.31 9.64 -2.95
CA CYS A 42 0.15 8.78 -3.19
C CYS A 42 -0.05 7.80 -2.03
N ASP A 43 1.02 7.20 -1.51
CA ASP A 43 0.96 6.26 -0.37
C ASP A 43 0.49 6.96 0.90
N VAL A 44 1.10 8.11 1.22
CA VAL A 44 0.77 8.91 2.40
C VAL A 44 -0.68 9.42 2.35
N LEU A 45 -1.20 9.71 1.16
CA LEU A 45 -2.61 10.09 0.97
C LEU A 45 -3.54 8.87 0.93
N GLY A 46 -3.03 7.65 0.99
CA GLY A 46 -3.82 6.41 0.91
C GLY A 46 -4.37 6.11 -0.48
N LEU A 47 -3.89 6.77 -1.52
CA LEU A 47 -4.37 6.57 -2.89
C LEU A 47 -4.01 5.18 -3.42
N GLU A 48 -2.80 4.70 -3.15
CA GLU A 48 -2.38 3.36 -3.60
C GLU A 48 -3.24 2.27 -2.92
N SER A 49 -3.40 2.36 -1.59
CA SER A 49 -4.23 1.43 -0.80
C SER A 49 -5.70 1.47 -1.20
N LEU A 50 -6.24 2.66 -1.55
CA LEU A 50 -7.60 2.76 -2.07
C LEU A 50 -7.75 2.12 -3.45
N VAL A 51 -6.80 2.36 -4.36
CA VAL A 51 -6.83 1.75 -5.70
C VAL A 51 -6.73 0.22 -5.59
N ASP A 52 -5.88 -0.29 -4.71
CA ASP A 52 -5.78 -1.72 -4.41
C ASP A 52 -7.12 -2.29 -3.90
N GLU A 53 -7.73 -1.64 -2.90
CA GLU A 53 -9.04 -2.03 -2.37
C GLU A 53 -10.12 -2.07 -3.45
N ILE A 54 -10.13 -1.10 -4.36
CA ILE A 54 -11.10 -1.03 -5.47
C ILE A 54 -10.84 -2.15 -6.48
N ALA A 55 -9.59 -2.33 -6.91
CA ALA A 55 -9.21 -3.27 -7.96
C ALA A 55 -9.38 -4.72 -7.52
N HIS A 56 -9.18 -4.99 -6.23
CA HIS A 56 -9.23 -6.33 -5.66
C HIS A 56 -10.43 -6.55 -4.72
N LYS A 57 -11.42 -5.65 -4.76
CA LYS A 57 -12.69 -5.88 -4.05
C LYS A 57 -13.40 -7.08 -4.65
N ILE A 58 -13.44 -8.15 -3.88
CA ILE A 58 -14.17 -9.36 -4.25
C ILE A 58 -15.48 -9.36 -3.49
N VAL A 59 -16.59 -9.42 -4.23
CA VAL A 59 -17.89 -9.76 -3.68
C VAL A 59 -18.11 -11.21 -4.05
N SER A 60 -17.73 -12.14 -3.17
CA SER A 60 -18.02 -13.55 -3.37
C SER A 60 -19.46 -13.83 -2.91
N GLU A 61 -20.28 -14.42 -3.79
CA GLU A 61 -21.64 -14.87 -3.41
C GLU A 61 -21.60 -15.99 -2.36
N SER A 62 -20.46 -16.69 -2.26
CA SER A 62 -20.22 -17.78 -1.32
C SER A 62 -19.67 -17.34 0.04
N GLY A 63 -19.42 -16.04 0.27
CA GLY A 63 -18.85 -15.52 1.51
C GLY A 63 -17.41 -16.00 1.80
N MET A 64 -16.66 -16.39 0.77
CA MET A 64 -15.26 -16.80 0.86
C MET A 64 -14.38 -15.77 0.18
N ASP A 65 -13.57 -15.08 0.97
CA ASP A 65 -12.64 -14.07 0.46
C ASP A 65 -11.24 -14.66 0.34
N PRO A 66 -10.56 -14.49 -0.82
CA PRO A 66 -9.16 -14.89 -0.92
C PRO A 66 -8.29 -14.03 0.01
N THR A 67 -7.04 -14.45 0.20
CA THR A 67 -6.05 -13.63 0.90
C THR A 67 -6.04 -12.22 0.32
N SER A 68 -6.23 -11.22 1.17
CA SER A 68 -6.32 -9.84 0.73
C SER A 68 -5.05 -9.40 0.02
N SER A 69 -5.21 -8.71 -1.11
CA SER A 69 -4.10 -7.97 -1.70
C SER A 69 -3.68 -6.81 -0.81
N SER A 70 -2.48 -6.30 -1.03
CA SER A 70 -2.03 -5.02 -0.50
C SER A 70 -1.01 -4.42 -1.47
N ILE A 71 -0.66 -3.16 -1.26
CA ILE A 71 0.25 -2.42 -2.12
C ILE A 71 1.59 -3.16 -2.30
N LEU A 72 2.11 -3.20 -3.54
CA LEU A 72 3.40 -3.84 -3.85
C LEU A 72 4.55 -3.12 -3.13
N GLY A 73 4.44 -1.80 -3.06
CA GLY A 73 5.52 -0.92 -2.63
C GLY A 73 6.65 -0.82 -3.68
N PRO A 74 7.54 0.17 -3.55
CA PRO A 74 8.51 0.53 -4.59
C PRO A 74 9.75 -0.39 -4.65
N PHE A 75 9.79 -1.48 -3.86
CA PHE A 75 11.03 -2.18 -3.51
C PHE A 75 11.07 -3.65 -3.94
N TRP A 76 10.09 -4.11 -4.72
CA TRP A 76 10.13 -5.42 -5.34
C TRP A 76 11.22 -5.49 -6.43
N SER A 77 11.83 -6.67 -6.60
CA SER A 77 12.86 -6.91 -7.60
C SER A 77 12.55 -8.19 -8.39
N PRO A 78 12.46 -8.12 -9.72
CA PRO A 78 12.23 -9.33 -10.54
C PRO A 78 13.42 -10.30 -10.49
N ASN A 79 14.61 -9.83 -10.09
CA ASN A 79 15.84 -10.61 -10.06
C ASN A 79 16.07 -11.38 -8.75
N ALA A 80 15.08 -11.40 -7.84
CA ALA A 80 15.17 -12.21 -6.63
C ALA A 80 15.37 -13.70 -6.99
N PRO A 81 16.33 -14.40 -6.36
CA PRO A 81 16.71 -15.76 -6.73
C PRO A 81 15.68 -16.79 -6.26
N PHE A 82 15.53 -17.87 -7.03
CA PHE A 82 14.91 -19.09 -6.51
C PHE A 82 15.82 -19.76 -5.50
N ARG A 83 15.24 -20.24 -4.40
CA ARG A 83 15.93 -20.91 -3.30
C ARG A 83 15.24 -22.23 -2.97
N ALA A 84 15.95 -23.16 -2.33
CA ALA A 84 15.39 -24.43 -1.91
C ALA A 84 14.56 -24.25 -0.63
N HIS A 85 13.62 -25.17 -0.41
CA HIS A 85 12.86 -25.17 0.84
C HIS A 85 13.78 -25.43 2.04
N GLY A 86 13.63 -24.60 3.07
CA GLY A 86 14.50 -24.62 4.25
C GLY A 86 15.80 -23.82 4.12
N ASP A 87 15.98 -23.08 3.03
CA ASP A 87 17.06 -22.09 2.89
C ASP A 87 16.76 -20.82 3.69
N VAL A 88 17.80 -20.00 3.85
CA VAL A 88 17.73 -18.67 4.47
C VAL A 88 17.65 -17.59 3.40
N ILE A 89 16.90 -16.51 3.67
CA ILE A 89 16.89 -15.32 2.79
C ILE A 89 17.85 -14.21 3.28
N PHE A 90 18.30 -14.24 4.54
CA PHE A 90 19.30 -13.31 5.07
C PHE A 90 20.73 -13.75 4.67
N GLN A 91 21.29 -13.14 3.63
CA GLN A 91 22.61 -13.53 3.09
C GLN A 91 23.76 -12.99 3.93
N ASP A 92 23.53 -11.86 4.62
CA ASP A 92 24.54 -11.19 5.44
C ASP A 92 24.55 -11.69 6.91
N GLY A 93 23.90 -12.83 7.16
CA GLY A 93 23.76 -13.40 8.50
C GLY A 93 22.67 -12.74 9.35
N VAL A 94 22.70 -13.02 10.65
CA VAL A 94 21.71 -12.52 11.62
C VAL A 94 22.30 -11.29 12.32
N PRO A 95 21.70 -10.09 12.18
CA PRO A 95 22.17 -8.90 12.87
C PRO A 95 22.02 -9.06 14.39
N ALA A 96 22.76 -8.27 15.17
CA ALA A 96 22.65 -8.27 16.62
C ALA A 96 21.20 -8.00 17.07
N GLY A 97 20.65 -8.87 17.93
CA GLY A 97 19.25 -8.80 18.37
C GLY A 97 18.22 -9.27 17.32
N GLY A 98 18.67 -9.67 16.13
CA GLY A 98 17.82 -10.27 15.10
C GLY A 98 17.23 -11.60 15.57
N ARG A 99 15.94 -11.80 15.29
CA ARG A 99 15.23 -13.05 15.61
C ARG A 99 14.98 -13.83 14.33
N VAL A 100 15.50 -15.05 14.24
CA VAL A 100 15.27 -15.90 13.07
C VAL A 100 13.89 -16.54 13.16
N THR A 101 13.12 -16.38 12.09
CA THR A 101 11.77 -16.89 11.96
C THR A 101 11.73 -17.97 10.88
N LYS A 102 11.19 -19.14 11.21
CA LYS A 102 10.77 -20.13 10.22
C LYS A 102 9.38 -19.75 9.69
N MET A 103 9.34 -19.25 8.47
CA MET A 103 8.08 -19.00 7.76
C MET A 103 7.70 -20.25 6.98
N HIS A 104 6.44 -20.66 7.10
CA HIS A 104 5.93 -21.83 6.39
C HIS A 104 4.41 -21.74 6.17
N GLY A 105 3.92 -22.50 5.20
CA GLY A 105 2.52 -22.44 4.84
C GLY A 105 2.11 -23.42 3.75
N VAL A 106 0.85 -23.31 3.34
CA VAL A 106 0.29 -24.00 2.19
C VAL A 106 -0.41 -22.98 1.30
N ILE A 107 -0.13 -23.04 0.01
CA ILE A 107 -0.84 -22.27 -1.01
C ILE A 107 -2.01 -23.13 -1.50
N ARG A 108 -3.24 -22.63 -1.37
CA ARG A 108 -4.47 -23.38 -1.67
C ARG A 108 -5.39 -22.58 -2.56
N ASP A 109 -6.16 -23.27 -3.39
CA ASP A 109 -7.27 -22.64 -4.09
C ASP A 109 -8.35 -22.27 -3.06
N ILE A 110 -8.75 -20.99 -3.03
CA ILE A 110 -9.84 -20.53 -2.16
C ILE A 110 -11.17 -21.24 -2.45
N THR A 111 -11.40 -21.64 -3.70
CA THR A 111 -12.68 -22.21 -4.16
C THR A 111 -12.78 -23.70 -3.86
N THR A 112 -11.73 -24.47 -4.17
CA THR A 112 -11.72 -25.93 -4.00
C THR A 112 -11.06 -26.41 -2.70
N GLY A 113 -10.29 -25.54 -2.02
CA GLY A 113 -9.47 -25.89 -0.86
C GLY A 113 -8.24 -26.75 -1.16
N GLN A 114 -8.06 -27.15 -2.43
CA GLN A 114 -6.97 -28.02 -2.86
C GLN A 114 -5.63 -27.30 -2.85
N PRO A 115 -4.52 -27.99 -2.53
CA PRO A 115 -3.20 -27.40 -2.61
C PRO A 115 -2.84 -27.04 -4.05
N ILE A 116 -2.11 -25.94 -4.22
CA ILE A 116 -1.62 -25.48 -5.53
C ILE A 116 -0.13 -25.81 -5.64
N PRO A 117 0.23 -26.96 -6.26
CA PRO A 117 1.63 -27.30 -6.46
C PRO A 117 2.29 -26.33 -7.43
N ASN A 118 3.62 -26.18 -7.33
CA ASN A 118 4.43 -25.33 -8.21
C ASN A 118 4.14 -23.82 -8.17
N ALA A 119 3.20 -23.35 -7.34
CA ALA A 119 3.01 -21.93 -7.07
C ALA A 119 4.30 -21.31 -6.53
N VAL A 120 4.61 -20.09 -6.96
CA VAL A 120 5.82 -19.37 -6.55
C VAL A 120 5.45 -18.41 -5.43
N PHE A 121 6.11 -18.57 -4.29
CA PHE A 121 6.10 -17.64 -3.16
C PHE A 121 7.34 -16.75 -3.24
N ASP A 122 7.18 -15.52 -3.70
CA ASP A 122 8.21 -14.48 -3.74
C ASP A 122 8.12 -13.63 -2.47
N ILE A 123 9.25 -13.40 -1.81
CA ILE A 123 9.35 -12.66 -0.54
C ILE A 123 10.47 -11.63 -0.59
N TRP A 124 10.18 -10.45 -0.03
CA TRP A 124 11.18 -9.42 0.25
C TRP A 124 10.82 -8.64 1.54
N GLN A 125 11.84 -8.22 2.28
CA GLN A 125 11.65 -7.41 3.48
C GLN A 125 12.84 -6.47 3.71
N ALA A 126 12.62 -5.43 4.52
CA ALA A 126 13.69 -4.56 4.97
C ALA A 126 14.62 -5.29 5.97
N SER A 127 15.88 -4.85 6.02
CA SER A 127 16.84 -5.24 7.04
C SER A 127 16.54 -4.58 8.40
N SER A 128 17.31 -4.92 9.43
CA SER A 128 17.15 -4.40 10.80
C SER A 128 17.30 -2.87 10.90
N ASN A 129 17.92 -2.24 9.90
CA ASN A 129 18.01 -0.78 9.79
C ASN A 129 16.86 -0.13 9.00
N GLY A 130 15.85 -0.89 8.61
CA GLY A 130 14.69 -0.41 7.85
C GLY A 130 14.94 -0.14 6.36
N LYS A 131 16.09 -0.57 5.83
CA LYS A 131 16.44 -0.40 4.41
C LYS A 131 16.42 -1.73 3.65
N TYR A 132 16.10 -1.65 2.37
CA TYR A 132 16.27 -2.76 1.42
C TYR A 132 17.70 -2.76 0.86
N ASP A 133 18.16 -3.92 0.42
CA ASP A 133 19.49 -4.17 -0.16
C ASP A 133 19.97 -3.08 -1.14
N PHE A 134 19.18 -2.74 -2.15
CA PHE A 134 19.57 -1.75 -3.16
C PHE A 134 19.63 -0.31 -2.62
N GLN A 135 19.02 -0.03 -1.46
CA GLN A 135 19.09 1.26 -0.78
C GLN A 135 20.33 1.38 0.12
N ASP A 136 21.02 0.28 0.36
CA ASP A 136 22.10 0.15 1.33
C ASP A 136 23.24 -0.75 0.83
N PRO A 137 23.75 -0.51 -0.40
CA PRO A 137 24.72 -1.41 -1.05
C PRO A 137 26.04 -1.54 -0.29
N ASP A 138 26.37 -0.58 0.59
CA ASP A 138 27.58 -0.61 1.41
C ASP A 138 27.48 -1.58 2.60
N ASN A 139 26.25 -1.96 3.01
CA ASN A 139 26.00 -2.77 4.20
C ASN A 139 25.19 -4.03 3.92
N GLN A 140 24.68 -4.21 2.69
CA GLN A 140 23.85 -5.36 2.32
C GLN A 140 24.31 -5.96 1.00
N SER A 141 24.47 -7.29 1.00
CA SER A 141 24.73 -8.03 -0.24
C SER A 141 23.52 -7.95 -1.19
N PRO A 142 23.73 -7.96 -2.51
CA PRO A 142 22.63 -8.02 -3.47
C PRO A 142 21.68 -9.19 -3.18
N ASN A 143 20.37 -8.94 -3.22
CA ASN A 143 19.32 -9.90 -2.87
C ASN A 143 19.36 -10.43 -1.43
N ASN A 144 19.99 -9.70 -0.50
CA ASN A 144 19.79 -9.93 0.92
C ASN A 144 18.30 -9.74 1.27
N LEU A 145 17.76 -10.65 2.09
CA LEU A 145 16.37 -10.67 2.53
C LEU A 145 15.34 -10.79 1.38
N ARG A 146 15.75 -11.43 0.29
CA ARG A 146 14.90 -11.76 -0.86
C ARG A 146 14.99 -13.24 -1.22
N GLY A 147 13.88 -13.80 -1.70
CA GLY A 147 13.87 -15.17 -2.23
C GLY A 147 12.55 -15.56 -2.88
N LYS A 148 12.63 -16.51 -3.80
CA LYS A 148 11.47 -17.18 -4.41
C LYS A 148 11.49 -18.66 -4.06
N PHE A 149 10.36 -19.20 -3.65
CA PHE A 149 10.21 -20.60 -3.28
C PHE A 149 9.09 -21.23 -4.10
N ARG A 150 9.34 -22.39 -4.70
CA ARG A 150 8.34 -23.11 -5.48
C ARG A 150 7.65 -24.13 -4.58
N ALA A 151 6.36 -23.95 -4.35
CA ALA A 151 5.55 -24.85 -3.53
C ALA A 151 5.65 -26.31 -4.01
N ASP A 152 5.70 -27.23 -3.05
CA ASP A 152 5.84 -28.66 -3.31
C ASP A 152 4.55 -29.29 -3.88
N ALA A 153 4.54 -30.61 -4.10
CA ALA A 153 3.38 -31.34 -4.61
C ALA A 153 2.12 -31.20 -3.73
N ASN A 154 2.27 -30.81 -2.46
CA ASN A 154 1.20 -30.57 -1.51
C ASN A 154 0.94 -29.06 -1.29
N GLY A 155 1.46 -28.20 -2.17
CA GLY A 155 1.34 -26.75 -2.08
C GLY A 155 2.12 -26.12 -0.93
N ARG A 156 3.03 -26.86 -0.28
CA ARG A 156 3.77 -26.39 0.90
C ARG A 156 5.01 -25.62 0.51
N TYR A 157 5.34 -24.61 1.31
CA TYR A 157 6.60 -23.89 1.26
C TYR A 157 7.12 -23.66 2.68
N TRP A 158 8.45 -23.58 2.83
CA TRP A 158 9.08 -23.17 4.08
C TRP A 158 10.49 -22.63 3.85
N PHE A 159 10.90 -21.67 4.68
CA PHE A 159 12.21 -21.05 4.65
C PHE A 159 12.48 -20.29 5.96
N TYR A 160 13.68 -19.74 6.10
CA TYR A 160 14.09 -18.94 7.24
C TYR A 160 14.30 -17.48 6.85
N CYS A 161 13.61 -16.59 7.54
CA CYS A 161 13.75 -15.14 7.41
C CYS A 161 14.06 -14.50 8.77
N LEU A 162 14.27 -13.19 8.78
CA LEU A 162 14.33 -12.43 10.02
C LEU A 162 12.93 -11.95 10.38
N HIS A 163 12.59 -11.91 11.66
CA HIS A 163 11.45 -11.15 12.13
C HIS A 163 11.53 -9.72 11.56
N PRO A 164 10.48 -9.19 10.92
CA PRO A 164 10.57 -7.91 10.24
C PRO A 164 10.75 -6.78 11.26
N THR A 165 11.22 -5.63 10.78
CA THR A 165 11.46 -4.43 11.58
C THR A 165 10.63 -3.27 11.03
N ALA A 166 9.99 -2.52 11.93
CA ALA A 166 9.27 -1.30 11.58
C ALA A 166 10.25 -0.22 11.11
N TYR A 167 9.81 0.63 10.19
CA TYR A 167 10.66 1.72 9.70
C TYR A 167 9.88 2.99 9.43
N SER A 168 10.59 4.11 9.49
CA SER A 168 10.06 5.43 9.16
C SER A 168 10.18 5.68 7.67
N LEU A 169 9.16 6.28 7.06
CA LEU A 169 9.37 7.04 5.83
C LEU A 169 10.42 8.15 6.08
N PRO A 170 11.20 8.56 5.05
CA PRO A 170 12.16 9.65 5.20
C PRO A 170 11.49 10.92 5.73
N ARG A 171 12.11 11.53 6.76
CA ARG A 171 11.62 12.74 7.44
C ARG A 171 12.17 14.01 6.81
N ASP A 172 12.30 13.98 5.50
CA ASP A 172 12.76 15.08 4.69
C ASP A 172 11.90 15.20 3.44
N GLY A 173 11.86 16.41 2.89
CA GLY A 173 11.20 16.66 1.62
C GLY A 173 9.66 16.66 1.65
N PRO A 174 9.06 16.60 0.46
CA PRO A 174 7.63 16.72 0.19
C PRO A 174 6.71 15.87 1.06
N SER A 175 6.91 14.54 1.08
CA SER A 175 6.01 13.65 1.83
C SER A 175 6.07 13.92 3.33
N TRP A 176 7.24 14.26 3.86
CA TRP A 176 7.41 14.61 5.27
C TRP A 176 6.69 15.93 5.63
N GLN A 177 6.80 16.94 4.76
CA GLN A 177 6.09 18.20 4.94
C GLN A 177 4.57 17.97 4.97
N LEU A 178 4.06 17.13 4.07
CA LEU A 178 2.65 16.76 4.03
C LEU A 178 2.21 16.02 5.30
N LEU A 179 2.97 15.02 5.76
CA LEU A 179 2.71 14.32 7.01
C LEU A 179 2.68 15.28 8.21
N THR A 180 3.64 16.20 8.28
CA THR A 180 3.72 17.21 9.34
C THR A 180 2.50 18.14 9.32
N MET A 181 2.07 18.58 8.13
CA MET A 181 0.87 19.42 7.98
C MET A 181 -0.42 18.71 8.40
N MET A 182 -0.47 17.38 8.27
CA MET A 182 -1.60 16.54 8.66
C MET A 182 -1.51 16.05 10.12
N ASP A 183 -0.44 16.41 10.85
CA ASP A 183 -0.16 15.90 12.20
C ASP A 183 -0.10 14.36 12.25
N ARG A 184 0.58 13.75 11.27
CA ARG A 184 0.71 12.29 11.12
C ARG A 184 2.16 11.82 11.27
N HIS A 185 2.34 10.67 11.90
CA HIS A 185 3.65 10.05 12.04
C HIS A 185 4.11 9.36 10.74
N PRO A 186 5.42 9.21 10.51
CA PRO A 186 5.98 8.61 9.29
C PRO A 186 6.16 7.08 9.37
N MET A 187 5.80 6.46 10.48
CA MET A 187 6.08 5.03 10.72
C MET A 187 5.18 4.11 9.90
N ARG A 188 5.81 3.07 9.33
CA ARG A 188 5.15 1.85 8.87
C ARG A 188 5.42 0.74 9.89
N PRO A 189 4.44 -0.13 10.18
CA PRO A 189 4.67 -1.31 11.01
C PRO A 189 5.73 -2.21 10.38
N ALA A 190 6.36 -3.08 11.18
CA ALA A 190 7.16 -4.17 10.68
C ALA A 190 6.34 -5.00 9.69
N HIS A 191 6.91 -5.31 8.53
CA HIS A 191 6.20 -6.12 7.54
C HIS A 191 7.15 -6.92 6.65
N ILE A 192 6.58 -7.97 6.07
CA ILE A 192 7.18 -8.80 5.02
C ILE A 192 6.30 -8.67 3.80
N HIS A 193 6.86 -8.29 2.65
CA HIS A 193 6.12 -8.34 1.42
C HIS A 193 6.16 -9.75 0.83
N ILE A 194 5.03 -10.17 0.26
CA ILE A 194 4.95 -11.42 -0.47
C ILE A 194 4.22 -11.24 -1.81
N MET A 195 4.57 -12.06 -2.77
CA MET A 195 3.83 -12.22 -4.02
C MET A 195 3.68 -13.70 -4.32
N VAL A 196 2.44 -14.16 -4.44
CA VAL A 196 2.12 -15.54 -4.84
C VAL A 196 1.69 -15.54 -6.29
N THR A 197 2.35 -16.35 -7.13
CA THR A 197 2.03 -16.47 -8.56
C THR A 197 1.88 -17.92 -8.99
N HIS A 198 0.98 -18.16 -9.94
CA HIS A 198 0.79 -19.42 -10.63
C HIS A 198 0.16 -19.16 -11.99
N GLN A 199 0.42 -20.00 -12.99
CA GLN A 199 -0.09 -19.80 -14.35
C GLN A 199 -1.64 -19.83 -14.44
N ASP A 200 -2.27 -20.65 -13.59
CA ASP A 200 -3.73 -20.90 -13.59
C ASP A 200 -4.49 -20.09 -12.52
N PHE A 201 -3.79 -19.39 -11.63
CA PHE A 201 -4.39 -18.60 -10.55
C PHE A 201 -4.07 -17.12 -10.73
N GLN A 202 -5.00 -16.27 -10.31
CA GLN A 202 -4.76 -14.86 -10.13
C GLN A 202 -3.71 -14.70 -9.01
N GLY A 203 -2.63 -14.00 -9.32
CA GLY A 203 -1.59 -13.72 -8.35
C GLY A 203 -2.12 -12.88 -7.18
N CYS A 204 -1.46 -13.02 -6.03
CA CYS A 204 -1.74 -12.22 -4.84
C CYS A 204 -0.46 -11.51 -4.41
N THR A 205 -0.44 -10.19 -4.55
CA THR A 205 0.60 -9.33 -3.96
C THR A 205 0.07 -8.79 -2.66
N THR A 206 0.81 -9.00 -1.57
CA THR A 206 0.36 -8.55 -0.24
C THR A 206 1.53 -8.34 0.73
N GLN A 207 1.20 -8.01 1.96
CA GLN A 207 2.14 -7.76 3.06
C GLN A 207 1.69 -8.50 4.31
N LEU A 208 2.63 -8.95 5.13
CA LEU A 208 2.36 -9.66 6.38
C LEU A 208 2.91 -8.85 7.55
N TYR A 209 2.11 -8.64 8.58
CA TYR A 209 2.43 -7.79 9.72
C TYR A 209 2.48 -8.60 11.01
N PRO A 210 3.55 -8.52 11.84
CA PRO A 210 3.54 -9.12 13.17
C PRO A 210 2.42 -8.53 14.02
N SER A 211 1.63 -9.37 14.69
CA SER A 211 0.48 -8.94 15.51
C SER A 211 0.83 -8.09 16.73
N ASP A 212 2.10 -8.10 17.15
CA ASP A 212 2.63 -7.34 18.29
C ASP A 212 3.23 -5.98 17.90
N ASP A 213 3.21 -5.60 16.62
CA ASP A 213 3.78 -4.33 16.18
C ASP A 213 2.91 -3.12 16.61
N PRO A 214 3.49 -2.08 17.22
CA PRO A 214 2.73 -0.95 17.75
C PRO A 214 2.09 -0.05 16.67
N TRP A 215 2.51 -0.16 15.41
CA TRP A 215 2.06 0.71 14.32
C TRP A 215 0.97 0.08 13.43
N ILE A 216 0.52 -1.16 13.71
CA ILE A 216 -0.50 -1.86 12.90
C ILE A 216 -1.77 -1.01 12.73
N LYS A 217 -2.20 -0.35 13.81
CA LYS A 217 -3.44 0.46 13.81
C LYS A 217 -3.27 1.85 13.19
N SER A 218 -2.05 2.25 12.88
CA SER A 218 -1.75 3.63 12.47
C SER A 218 -0.76 3.72 11.31
N ASP A 219 -0.60 2.64 10.53
CA ASP A 219 0.28 2.61 9.36
C ASP A 219 0.11 3.86 8.49
N THR A 220 1.22 4.56 8.27
CA THR A 220 1.22 5.85 7.56
C THR A 220 0.79 5.72 6.08
N VAL A 221 0.79 4.51 5.52
CA VAL A 221 0.36 4.26 4.13
C VAL A 221 -0.93 3.43 4.02
N PHE A 222 -1.59 3.13 5.14
CA PHE A 222 -2.89 2.45 5.17
C PHE A 222 -2.91 1.05 4.51
N ALA A 223 -1.80 0.31 4.54
CA ALA A 223 -1.67 -0.96 3.82
C ALA A 223 -2.10 -2.20 4.65
N VAL A 224 -2.18 -2.06 5.97
CA VAL A 224 -2.53 -3.14 6.91
C VAL A 224 -3.97 -3.60 6.68
N LYS A 225 -4.22 -4.91 6.56
CA LYS A 225 -5.56 -5.53 6.59
C LYS A 225 -5.60 -6.63 7.66
N ASP A 226 -6.78 -6.93 8.18
CA ASP A 226 -6.92 -7.74 9.40
C ASP A 226 -6.46 -9.20 9.19
N ASP A 227 -6.74 -9.77 8.02
CA ASP A 227 -6.31 -11.11 7.60
C ASP A 227 -4.81 -11.21 7.30
N LEU A 228 -4.14 -10.06 7.19
CA LEU A 228 -2.70 -9.95 6.91
C LEU A 228 -1.85 -9.81 8.19
N VAL A 229 -2.49 -9.77 9.35
CA VAL A 229 -1.81 -9.76 10.65
C VAL A 229 -1.49 -11.19 11.07
N VAL A 230 -0.20 -11.46 11.28
CA VAL A 230 0.36 -12.80 11.51
C VAL A 230 0.99 -12.88 12.89
N GLU A 231 0.76 -13.99 13.60
CA GLU A 231 1.42 -14.27 14.87
C GLU A 231 2.80 -14.91 14.65
N PHE A 232 3.83 -14.31 15.24
CA PHE A 232 5.19 -14.87 15.28
C PHE A 232 5.44 -15.52 16.63
N LYS A 233 5.27 -16.84 16.71
CA LYS A 233 5.30 -17.59 17.98
C LYS A 233 6.69 -18.12 18.29
N PRO A 234 7.10 -18.21 19.58
CA PRO A 234 8.30 -18.95 19.97
C PRO A 234 8.31 -20.37 19.39
N LEU A 235 9.43 -20.76 18.78
CA LEU A 235 9.66 -22.09 18.22
C LEU A 235 10.81 -22.74 18.99
N LYS A 236 10.54 -23.90 19.61
CA LYS A 236 11.52 -24.59 20.48
C LYS A 236 12.25 -25.75 19.80
N ASP A 237 11.67 -26.32 18.75
CA ASP A 237 12.13 -27.57 18.14
C ASP A 237 12.83 -27.36 16.77
N ASP A 238 13.37 -26.17 16.54
CA ASP A 238 14.11 -25.87 15.32
C ASP A 238 15.45 -25.19 15.64
N PRO A 239 16.60 -25.84 15.37
CA PRO A 239 17.90 -25.30 15.74
C PRO A 239 18.27 -24.03 14.95
N LYS A 240 17.57 -23.73 13.85
CA LYS A 240 17.83 -22.55 13.02
C LYS A 240 16.96 -21.35 13.37
N ALA A 241 15.86 -21.53 14.11
CA ALA A 241 14.87 -20.49 14.32
C ALA A 241 14.36 -20.43 15.76
N THR A 242 14.20 -19.21 16.27
CA THR A 242 13.59 -18.96 17.58
C THR A 242 12.11 -18.64 17.48
N LEU A 243 11.62 -18.31 16.28
CA LEU A 243 10.23 -17.99 16.00
C LEU A 243 9.69 -18.84 14.83
N GLY A 244 8.38 -19.08 14.84
CA GLY A 244 7.63 -19.68 13.75
C GLY A 244 6.47 -18.78 13.34
N ALA A 245 6.30 -18.61 12.02
CA ALA A 245 5.16 -17.93 11.43
C ALA A 245 4.49 -18.86 10.42
N ARG A 246 3.19 -19.13 10.62
CA ARG A 246 2.38 -19.94 9.71
C ARG A 246 1.51 -19.03 8.87
N VAL A 247 1.68 -19.07 7.55
CA VAL A 247 0.99 -18.17 6.62
C VAL A 247 0.31 -18.99 5.53
N GLN A 248 -1.02 -18.95 5.50
CA GLN A 248 -1.79 -19.60 4.44
C GLN A 248 -2.08 -18.57 3.35
N CYS A 249 -1.87 -18.94 2.10
CA CYS A 249 -2.23 -18.09 0.97
C CYS A 249 -3.30 -18.77 0.16
N GLN A 250 -4.37 -18.05 -0.13
CA GLN A 250 -5.55 -18.57 -0.81
C GLN A 250 -5.84 -17.77 -2.08
N PRO A 251 -5.01 -17.89 -3.14
CA PRO A 251 -5.30 -17.27 -4.42
C PRO A 251 -6.53 -17.90 -5.08
N ARG A 252 -7.10 -17.17 -6.04
CA ARG A 252 -8.28 -17.57 -6.82
C ARG A 252 -7.87 -18.01 -8.22
N ALA A 253 -8.60 -18.92 -8.85
CA ALA A 253 -8.40 -19.26 -10.27
C ALA A 253 -8.58 -18.03 -11.18
N GLN A 254 -7.84 -17.98 -12.30
CA GLN A 254 -7.99 -16.90 -13.29
C GLN A 254 -9.38 -16.92 -13.94
N GLY A 255 -9.89 -15.74 -14.32
CA GLY A 255 -11.09 -15.60 -15.16
C GLY A 255 -12.40 -15.24 -14.43
N LEU A 256 -12.37 -15.12 -13.11
CA LEU A 256 -13.53 -14.67 -12.35
C LEU A 256 -13.37 -13.17 -11.99
N GLN A 257 -14.09 -12.29 -12.68
CA GLN A 257 -14.07 -10.84 -12.41
C GLN A 257 -15.00 -10.49 -11.23
N GLY A 258 -14.57 -9.54 -10.40
CA GLY A 258 -15.48 -8.86 -9.46
C GLY A 258 -16.49 -7.99 -10.23
N PRO A 259 -17.64 -7.65 -9.62
CA PRO A 259 -18.64 -6.83 -10.29
C PRO A 259 -18.08 -5.43 -10.63
N PRO A 260 -18.52 -4.81 -11.75
CA PRO A 260 -18.11 -3.45 -12.09
C PRO A 260 -18.52 -2.45 -10.99
N LEU A 261 -17.74 -1.38 -10.83
CA LEU A 261 -18.00 -0.32 -9.85
C LEU A 261 -19.41 0.26 -10.03
N GLY A 262 -20.28 0.03 -9.04
CA GLY A 262 -21.59 0.66 -8.95
C GLY A 262 -21.50 2.17 -8.71
N ASP A 263 -22.58 2.90 -8.97
CA ASP A 263 -22.62 4.36 -8.87
C ASP A 263 -22.49 4.90 -7.43
N GLU A 264 -22.55 4.03 -6.40
CA GLU A 264 -22.48 4.44 -4.98
C GLU A 264 -21.08 4.81 -4.48
N GLY A 265 -20.04 4.65 -5.30
CA GLY A 265 -18.67 4.91 -4.89
C GLY A 265 -18.13 3.87 -3.89
N VAL A 266 -16.82 3.90 -3.66
CA VAL A 266 -16.12 2.96 -2.77
C VAL A 266 -15.48 3.74 -1.64
N THR A 267 -15.82 3.38 -0.40
CA THR A 267 -15.18 3.93 0.79
C THR A 267 -14.26 2.89 1.40
N ALA A 268 -12.97 3.17 1.49
CA ALA A 268 -11.99 2.37 2.21
C ALA A 268 -11.32 3.22 3.27
N ARG A 269 -11.46 2.82 4.55
CA ARG A 269 -10.69 3.34 5.70
C ARG A 269 -10.57 4.87 5.79
N GLY A 270 -11.68 5.58 5.50
CA GLY A 270 -11.76 7.04 5.56
C GLY A 270 -11.55 7.76 4.23
N VAL A 271 -11.31 7.02 3.13
CA VAL A 271 -11.20 7.56 1.77
C VAL A 271 -12.33 7.03 0.91
N THR A 272 -13.17 7.93 0.40
CA THR A 272 -14.31 7.61 -0.46
C THR A 272 -14.04 8.08 -1.89
N MET A 273 -14.11 7.18 -2.87
CA MET A 273 -14.10 7.54 -4.29
C MET A 273 -15.50 7.41 -4.87
N GLY A 274 -16.10 8.50 -5.32
CA GLY A 274 -17.43 8.53 -5.92
C GLY A 274 -17.44 9.05 -7.35
N LYS A 275 -18.43 8.63 -8.15
CA LYS A 275 -18.75 9.29 -9.41
C LYS A 275 -19.55 10.55 -9.13
N VAL A 276 -19.05 11.71 -9.54
CA VAL A 276 -19.83 12.96 -9.56
C VAL A 276 -19.94 13.42 -11.01
N LYS A 277 -21.14 13.25 -11.61
CA LYS A 277 -21.50 13.75 -12.96
C LYS A 277 -20.37 13.64 -14.01
N GLY A 278 -19.91 12.42 -14.29
CA GLY A 278 -18.88 12.16 -15.30
C GLY A 278 -17.43 12.45 -14.87
N CYS A 279 -17.19 12.77 -13.59
CA CYS A 279 -15.87 12.88 -12.99
C CYS A 279 -15.69 11.85 -11.85
N VAL A 280 -14.48 11.31 -11.72
CA VAL A 280 -14.07 10.52 -10.55
C VAL A 280 -13.56 11.50 -9.49
N SER A 281 -14.21 11.53 -8.33
CA SER A 281 -13.88 12.43 -7.22
C SER A 281 -13.39 11.62 -6.03
N LEU A 282 -12.20 11.94 -5.51
CA LEU A 282 -11.66 11.43 -4.25
C LEU A 282 -12.13 12.35 -3.12
N LEU A 283 -12.82 11.80 -2.12
CA LEU A 283 -13.28 12.48 -0.92
C LEU A 283 -12.59 11.86 0.30
N TYR A 284 -11.85 12.65 1.06
CA TYR A 284 -11.18 12.21 2.28
C TYR A 284 -12.05 12.63 3.49
N ILE A 285 -12.44 11.69 4.35
CA ILE A 285 -13.22 11.94 5.57
C ILE A 285 -12.42 11.44 6.76
N TYR A 286 -11.65 12.32 7.38
CA TYR A 286 -11.01 12.08 8.67
C TYR A 286 -11.92 12.59 9.79
N ARG A 287 -12.27 11.80 10.81
CA ARG A 287 -13.00 12.28 12.01
C ARG A 287 -12.01 12.66 13.12
N PRO A 288 -11.80 13.95 13.46
CA PRO A 288 -11.16 14.34 14.69
C PRO A 288 -12.18 14.42 15.84
N MET A 289 -11.64 14.36 17.06
CA MET A 289 -12.35 14.48 18.33
C MET A 289 -12.85 15.94 18.52
N TYR A 290 -14.10 16.10 18.99
CA TYR A 290 -14.92 17.32 19.14
C TYR A 290 -14.25 18.59 19.74
N ILE A 291 -14.41 19.78 19.12
CA ILE A 291 -14.41 21.15 19.73
C ILE A 291 -15.29 22.13 18.89
N PRO A 292 -16.08 23.11 19.46
CA PRO A 292 -17.20 23.77 18.75
C PRO A 292 -16.95 25.18 18.13
N TYR A 293 -17.65 25.43 17.00
CA TYR A 293 -18.28 26.67 16.43
C TYR A 293 -17.52 27.99 16.09
N PHE A 294 -17.78 28.55 14.88
CA PHE A 294 -18.59 29.77 14.54
C PHE A 294 -18.49 30.11 13.02
N GLY A 295 -19.57 30.63 12.39
CA GLY A 295 -19.76 30.69 10.92
C GLY A 295 -19.64 32.04 10.19
N HIS A 296 -19.90 32.04 8.87
CA HIS A 296 -20.56 33.04 7.98
C HIS A 296 -19.98 33.09 6.52
N GLY A 297 -20.87 32.96 5.50
CA GLY A 297 -20.94 33.77 4.25
C GLY A 297 -19.95 33.61 3.06
N LEU A 298 -20.45 32.98 1.98
CA LEU A 298 -20.16 32.97 0.50
C LEU A 298 -19.31 34.13 -0.13
N ASP A 299 -18.48 33.98 -1.20
CA ASP A 299 -18.76 33.57 -2.61
C ASP A 299 -17.51 33.03 -3.39
N ALA A 300 -17.69 32.62 -4.67
CA ALA A 300 -16.93 31.59 -5.42
C ALA A 300 -15.77 32.00 -6.39
N VAL A 301 -15.10 30.94 -6.90
CA VAL A 301 -14.31 30.73 -8.15
C VAL A 301 -12.78 30.74 -8.06
N GLY A 302 -12.16 29.57 -8.32
CA GLY A 302 -10.73 29.43 -8.62
C GLY A 302 -10.33 28.01 -9.06
N LYS A 303 -9.68 27.89 -10.23
CA LYS A 303 -9.04 26.65 -10.71
C LYS A 303 -7.78 26.36 -9.87
N GLY A 304 -7.80 25.30 -9.08
CA GLY A 304 -6.66 24.87 -8.26
C GLY A 304 -7.03 23.70 -7.36
N PHE A 305 -6.04 22.98 -6.84
CA PHE A 305 -6.25 22.04 -5.74
C PHE A 305 -6.79 22.82 -4.54
N VAL A 306 -7.96 22.41 -4.02
CA VAL A 306 -8.52 22.99 -2.80
C VAL A 306 -8.27 22.01 -1.66
N ILE A 307 -7.30 22.33 -0.80
CA ILE A 307 -7.16 21.68 0.51
C ILE A 307 -8.04 22.49 1.46
N GLN A 308 -9.16 21.92 1.87
CA GLN A 308 -10.07 22.57 2.80
C GLN A 308 -10.01 21.87 4.15
N ARG A 309 -9.49 22.57 5.16
CA ARG A 309 -9.60 22.18 6.55
C ARG A 309 -10.92 22.74 7.07
N THR A 310 -11.93 21.89 7.26
CA THR A 310 -13.09 22.24 8.08
C THR A 310 -12.81 21.84 9.53
N SER A 311 -13.63 22.32 10.47
CA SER A 311 -13.52 21.99 11.91
C SER A 311 -13.46 20.49 12.17
N ASP A 312 -14.08 19.70 11.29
CA ASP A 312 -14.33 18.29 11.51
C ASP A 312 -13.75 17.37 10.43
N HIS A 313 -13.23 17.89 9.30
CA HIS A 313 -12.71 17.07 8.20
C HIS A 313 -11.61 17.80 7.39
N ILE A 314 -10.63 17.06 6.85
CA ILE A 314 -9.80 17.54 5.74
C ILE A 314 -10.43 16.98 4.46
N ILE A 315 -11.10 17.84 3.69
CA ILE A 315 -11.75 17.45 2.44
C ILE A 315 -10.76 17.70 1.29
N TRP A 316 -10.38 16.63 0.61
CA TRP A 316 -9.79 16.70 -0.73
C TRP A 316 -10.90 16.73 -1.76
N THR A 317 -10.82 17.61 -2.74
CA THR A 317 -11.61 17.53 -3.97
C THR A 317 -10.62 17.52 -5.14
N CYS A 318 -10.50 16.40 -5.84
CA CYS A 318 -9.73 16.35 -7.08
C CYS A 318 -10.51 17.03 -8.23
N MET A 319 -9.76 17.68 -9.11
CA MET A 319 -10.20 18.57 -10.18
C MET A 319 -11.13 17.90 -11.20
N ARG A 320 -12.07 18.68 -11.73
CA ARG A 320 -12.89 18.39 -12.91
C ARG A 320 -11.96 18.11 -14.11
N ILE A 321 -11.96 16.90 -14.65
CA ILE A 321 -11.31 16.60 -15.92
C ILE A 321 -12.22 17.17 -17.01
N ASP A 322 -11.94 18.39 -17.46
CA ASP A 322 -12.62 18.97 -18.61
C ASP A 322 -12.09 18.30 -19.88
N GLU A 323 -12.97 17.70 -20.68
CA GLU A 323 -12.65 16.96 -21.91
C GLU A 323 -11.90 17.79 -22.97
N ARG A 324 -11.73 19.10 -22.75
CA ARG A 324 -11.06 20.05 -23.65
C ARG A 324 -9.62 20.44 -23.26
N ALA A 325 -9.04 19.89 -22.19
CA ALA A 325 -7.66 20.20 -21.82
C ALA A 325 -6.62 19.55 -22.77
N SER A 326 -5.58 20.33 -23.08
CA SER A 326 -4.64 20.13 -24.19
C SER A 326 -3.89 18.78 -24.18
N THR A 327 -3.53 18.34 -25.38
CA THR A 327 -2.86 17.08 -25.75
C THR A 327 -1.61 16.72 -24.94
N HIS A 328 -0.96 17.68 -24.28
CA HIS A 328 0.23 17.42 -23.45
C HIS A 328 -0.08 16.85 -22.05
N LEU A 329 -1.19 17.23 -21.41
CA LEU A 329 -1.56 16.68 -20.09
C LEU A 329 -2.14 15.26 -20.19
N ARG A 330 -2.78 14.94 -21.33
CA ARG A 330 -3.26 13.58 -21.63
C ARG A 330 -2.11 12.57 -21.59
N CYS A 331 -0.90 12.93 -22.04
CA CYS A 331 0.20 11.96 -22.17
C CYS A 331 0.90 11.56 -20.86
N HIS A 332 0.77 12.29 -19.76
CA HIS A 332 1.50 11.97 -18.52
C HIS A 332 0.64 11.28 -17.47
N MET A 333 -0.61 11.72 -17.24
CA MET A 333 -1.49 11.03 -16.28
C MET A 333 -2.15 9.78 -16.86
N SER A 334 -2.47 9.74 -18.16
CA SER A 334 -2.98 8.50 -18.77
C SER A 334 -1.93 7.39 -18.78
N ARG A 335 -0.64 7.73 -18.97
CA ARG A 335 0.46 6.75 -18.86
C ARG A 335 0.70 6.27 -17.43
N LEU A 336 0.48 7.12 -16.42
CA LEU A 336 0.54 6.69 -15.02
C LEU A 336 -0.61 5.73 -14.69
N CYS A 337 -1.86 6.05 -15.03
CA CYS A 337 -2.98 5.15 -14.73
C CYS A 337 -3.00 3.88 -15.61
N TYR A 338 -2.57 3.92 -16.88
CA TYR A 338 -2.50 2.72 -17.72
C TYR A 338 -1.39 1.77 -17.29
N ALA A 339 -0.26 2.27 -16.79
CA ALA A 339 0.83 1.43 -16.27
C ALA A 339 0.42 0.62 -15.02
N PHE A 340 -0.57 1.09 -14.26
CA PHE A 340 -1.14 0.38 -13.11
C PHE A 340 -2.26 -0.61 -13.46
N LEU A 341 -2.78 -0.60 -14.69
CA LEU A 341 -3.88 -1.46 -15.14
C LEU A 341 -3.44 -2.57 -16.12
N THR A 342 -2.16 -2.62 -16.50
CA THR A 342 -1.61 -3.62 -17.45
C THR A 342 -0.41 -4.41 -16.92
N LEU A 343 -0.17 -4.39 -15.61
CA LEU A 343 0.68 -5.32 -14.87
C LEU A 343 -0.19 -6.01 -13.82
#